data_AF-A0A4Q2YP20-F1
#
_entry.id   AF-A0A4Q2YP20-F1
#
_cell.length_a   1.000
_cell.length_b   1.000
_cell.length_c   1.000
_cell.angle_alpha   90.00
_cell.angle_beta   90.00
_cell.angle_gamma   90.00
#
_symmetry.space_group_name_H-M   'P 1'
#
loop_
_entity.id
_entity.type
_entity.pdbx_description
1 polymer ?
#
loop_
_entity_poly.entity_id
_entity_poly.type
_entity_poly.pdbx_seq_one_letter_code
_entity_poly.pdbx_strand_id
1 'polypeptide(L)'
;RMKKGGEYKITIPAQLGYGDRAVGPIPAGSTLHFNVTLLDFRSEAEVRAMQQQMQQQQQMMQQQQMPGGPGGAPGGPAGPPQGMPPQ
;
A
#
# COMPACT_ATOMS: atom_id res chain seq x y z
N ARG A 1 3.03 18.33 21.39
CA ARG A 1 2.69 17.27 20.41
C ARG A 1 1.17 17.18 20.32
N MET A 2 0.62 17.09 19.10
CA MET A 2 -0.80 16.83 18.91
C MET A 2 -1.11 15.35 19.22
N LYS A 3 -2.35 15.06 19.63
CA LYS A 3 -2.84 13.73 20.00
C LYS A 3 -3.98 13.31 19.09
N LYS A 4 -4.06 12.02 18.77
CA LYS A 4 -5.20 11.43 18.08
C LYS A 4 -6.50 11.76 18.84
N GLY A 5 -7.53 12.16 18.11
CA GLY A 5 -8.80 12.65 18.62
C GLY A 5 -8.78 14.08 19.19
N GLY A 6 -7.65 14.78 19.19
CA GLY A 6 -7.54 16.12 19.77
C GLY A 6 -8.13 17.22 18.88
N GLU A 7 -8.74 18.22 19.50
CA GLU A 7 -9.21 19.45 18.84
C GLU A 7 -8.26 20.61 19.09
N TYR A 8 -7.96 21.37 18.04
CA TYR A 8 -6.99 22.44 18.04
C TYR A 8 -7.52 23.67 17.34
N LYS A 9 -7.30 24.85 17.95
CA LYS A 9 -7.49 26.14 17.32
C LYS A 9 -6.16 26.62 16.77
N ILE A 10 -6.08 26.84 15.47
CA ILE A 10 -4.86 27.25 14.77
C ILE A 10 -5.10 28.63 14.16
N THR A 11 -4.30 29.60 14.59
CA THR A 11 -4.25 30.93 13.98
C THR A 11 -3.02 31.03 13.07
N ILE A 12 -3.25 31.33 11.79
CA ILE A 12 -2.20 31.47 10.79
C ILE A 12 -2.17 32.93 10.32
N PRO A 13 -1.14 33.71 10.70
CA PRO A 13 -0.93 35.06 10.18
C PRO A 13 -0.81 35.04 8.66
N ALA A 14 -1.14 36.15 8.00
CA ALA A 14 -1.14 36.25 6.55
C ALA A 14 0.16 35.77 5.90
N GLN A 15 1.32 36.08 6.50
CA GLN A 15 2.65 35.71 5.97
C GLN A 15 2.89 34.20 5.91
N LEU A 16 2.21 33.41 6.76
CA LEU A 16 2.26 31.94 6.78
C LEU A 16 1.07 31.29 6.06
N GLY A 17 0.08 32.10 5.66
CA GLY A 17 -1.11 31.70 4.93
C GLY A 17 -1.02 32.09 3.46
N TYR A 18 -1.99 32.89 3.00
CA TYR A 18 -2.08 33.31 1.59
C TYR A 18 -1.32 34.61 1.26
N GLY A 19 -0.71 35.26 2.25
CA GLY A 19 0.03 36.51 2.08
C GLY A 19 -0.84 37.61 1.46
N ASP A 20 -0.28 38.31 0.48
CA ASP A 20 -0.94 39.42 -0.22
C ASP A 20 -1.87 38.95 -1.36
N ARG A 21 -2.21 37.66 -1.41
CA ARG A 21 -3.10 37.10 -2.43
C ARG A 21 -4.52 37.02 -1.89
N ALA A 22 -5.48 37.52 -2.66
CA ALA A 22 -6.89 37.23 -2.44
C ALA A 22 -7.22 35.83 -2.98
N VAL A 23 -7.97 35.03 -2.21
CA VAL A 23 -8.33 33.65 -2.55
C VAL A 23 -9.83 33.44 -2.33
N GLY A 24 -10.59 33.38 -3.43
CA GLY A 24 -12.04 33.27 -3.37
C GLY A 24 -12.67 34.40 -2.53
N PRO A 25 -13.42 34.10 -1.47
CA PRO A 25 -14.00 35.13 -0.59
C PRO A 25 -13.00 35.71 0.43
N ILE A 26 -11.75 35.21 0.49
CA ILE A 26 -10.76 35.62 1.48
C ILE A 26 -9.90 36.75 0.90
N PRO A 27 -9.91 37.96 1.51
CA PRO A 27 -9.07 39.07 1.07
C PRO A 27 -7.58 38.81 1.27
N ALA A 28 -6.76 39.50 0.49
CA ALA A 28 -5.32 39.60 0.71
C ALA A 28 -5.00 40.12 2.13
N GLY A 29 -3.93 39.61 2.74
CA GLY A 29 -3.49 40.02 4.09
C GLY A 29 -4.33 39.46 5.23
N SER A 30 -5.26 38.54 4.96
CA SER A 30 -6.13 37.97 5.99
C SER A 30 -5.38 37.02 6.94
N THR A 31 -5.68 37.11 8.24
CA THR A 31 -5.29 36.09 9.24
C THR A 31 -6.33 34.98 9.27
N LEU A 32 -5.89 33.73 9.17
CA LEU A 32 -6.78 32.57 9.09
C LEU A 32 -6.94 31.92 10.46
N HIS A 33 -8.16 31.55 10.81
CA HIS A 33 -8.49 30.84 12.04
C HIS A 33 -9.15 29.52 11.70
N PHE A 34 -8.52 28.42 12.10
CA PHE A 34 -9.01 27.06 11.85
C PHE A 34 -9.34 26.35 13.16
N ASN A 35 -10.45 25.64 13.16
CA ASN A 35 -10.74 24.60 14.15
C ASN A 35 -10.44 23.25 13.49
N VAL A 36 -9.45 22.54 13.99
CA VAL A 36 -8.96 21.28 13.42
C VAL A 36 -9.12 20.15 14.42
N THR A 37 -9.73 19.05 13.99
CA THR A 37 -9.80 17.81 14.76
C THR A 37 -8.83 16.79 14.16
N LEU A 38 -7.86 16.33 14.94
CA LEU A 38 -6.90 15.32 14.49
C LEU A 38 -7.53 13.93 14.63
N LEU A 39 -8.07 13.38 13.54
CA LEU A 39 -8.74 12.08 13.58
C LEU A 39 -7.76 10.92 13.78
N ASP A 40 -6.67 10.88 13.00
CA ASP A 40 -5.65 9.85 13.09
C ASP A 40 -4.33 10.32 12.45
N PHE A 41 -3.22 9.65 12.77
CA PHE A 41 -1.95 9.85 12.11
C PHE A 41 -1.13 8.54 12.10
N ARG A 42 -0.30 8.37 11.08
CA ARG A 42 0.69 7.29 11.01
C ARG A 42 2.07 7.90 10.92
N SER A 43 3.01 7.34 11.67
CA SER A 43 4.42 7.70 11.56
C SER A 43 5.01 7.12 10.28
N GLU A 44 6.07 7.76 9.78
CA GLU A 44 6.82 7.26 8.63
C GLU A 44 7.36 5.84 8.86
N ALA A 45 7.78 5.52 10.10
CA ALA A 45 8.26 4.19 10.47
C ALA A 45 7.16 3.12 10.34
N GLU A 46 5.94 3.40 10.81
CA GLU A 46 4.79 2.50 10.66
C GLU A 46 4.44 2.30 9.18
N VAL A 47 4.45 3.37 8.38
CA VAL A 47 4.17 3.29 6.94
C VAL A 47 5.24 2.45 6.23
N ARG A 48 6.52 2.61 6.59
CA ARG A 48 7.63 1.84 6.01
C ARG A 48 7.56 0.36 6.37
N ALA A 49 7.29 0.04 7.64
CA ALA A 49 7.13 -1.35 8.09
C ALA A 49 5.98 -2.05 7.34
N MET A 50 4.85 -1.34 7.15
CA MET A 50 3.71 -1.85 6.39
C MET A 50 4.07 -2.13 4.92
N GLN A 51 4.83 -1.25 4.27
CA GLN A 51 5.28 -1.46 2.89
C GLN A 51 6.22 -2.68 2.76
N GLN A 52 7.14 -2.87 3.72
CA GLN A 52 8.04 -4.02 3.74
C GLN A 52 7.27 -5.34 3.93
N GLN A 53 6.28 -5.36 4.82
CA GLN A 53 5.42 -6.52 5.04
C GLN A 53 4.61 -6.86 3.79
N MET A 54 4.04 -5.86 3.11
CA MET A 54 3.26 -6.08 1.89
C MET A 54 4.13 -6.62 0.74
N GLN A 55 5.37 -6.12 0.60
CA GLN A 55 6.32 -6.62 -0.39
C GLN A 55 6.70 -8.09 -0.12
N GLN A 56 6.92 -8.47 1.14
CA GLN A 56 7.15 -9.87 1.51
C GLN A 56 5.95 -10.76 1.17
N GLN A 57 4.73 -10.29 1.46
CA GLN A 57 3.52 -11.07 1.18
C GLN A 57 3.32 -11.25 -0.33
N GLN A 58 3.61 -10.23 -1.13
CA GLN A 58 3.51 -10.31 -2.59
C GLN A 58 4.52 -11.31 -3.18
N GLN A 59 5.74 -11.34 -2.66
CA GLN A 59 6.74 -12.35 -3.05
C GLN A 59 6.30 -13.77 -2.68
N MET A 60 5.75 -13.95 -1.49
CA MET A 60 5.26 -15.26 -1.03
C MET A 60 4.06 -15.76 -1.87
N MET A 61 3.17 -14.85 -2.26
CA MET A 61 2.02 -15.18 -3.10
C MET A 61 2.43 -15.55 -4.54
N GLN A 62 3.45 -14.87 -5.09
CA GLN A 62 4.01 -15.20 -6.40
C GLN A 62 4.68 -16.59 -6.43
N GLN A 63 5.34 -16.99 -5.33
CA GLN A 63 5.93 -18.32 -5.22
C GLN A 63 4.87 -19.44 -5.12
N GLN A 64 3.72 -19.15 -4.53
CA GLN A 64 2.62 -20.11 -4.40
C GLN A 64 1.68 -20.14 -5.62
N GLN A 65 1.81 -19.18 -6.53
CA GLN A 65 1.12 -19.12 -7.82
C GLN A 65 1.97 -19.62 -8.99
N MET A 66 3.16 -20.20 -8.76
CA MET A 66 3.69 -21.16 -9.72
C MET A 66 2.84 -22.43 -9.62
N PRO A 67 1.98 -22.74 -10.61
CA PRO A 67 1.44 -24.08 -10.69
C PRO A 67 2.64 -24.99 -10.88
N GLY A 68 2.66 -26.12 -10.18
CA GLY A 68 3.49 -27.23 -10.62
C GLY A 68 3.21 -27.43 -12.11
N GLY A 69 4.18 -27.03 -12.94
CA GLY A 69 4.20 -27.45 -14.33
C GLY A 69 4.08 -28.97 -14.32
N PRO A 70 3.32 -29.59 -15.24
CA PRO A 70 3.08 -31.01 -15.23
C PRO A 70 4.39 -31.77 -15.52
N GLY A 71 5.20 -31.96 -14.49
CA GLY A 71 6.17 -33.04 -14.38
C GLY A 71 5.40 -34.31 -14.10
N GLY A 72 4.70 -34.80 -15.12
CA GLY A 72 4.13 -36.12 -15.11
C GLY A 72 5.24 -37.17 -15.17
N ALA A 73 5.11 -38.15 -14.26
CA ALA A 73 5.82 -39.44 -14.15
C ALA A 73 7.09 -39.43 -13.28
N PRO A 74 7.15 -40.37 -12.32
CA PRO A 74 7.63 -41.70 -12.69
C PRO A 74 6.85 -42.88 -12.06
N GLY A 75 6.83 -44.02 -12.77
CA GLY A 75 6.77 -45.34 -12.12
C GLY A 75 5.40 -46.04 -12.10
N GLY A 76 4.90 -46.44 -13.26
CA GLY A 76 4.00 -47.60 -13.38
C GLY A 76 4.77 -48.81 -13.91
N PRO A 77 4.52 -50.06 -13.45
CA PRO A 77 5.30 -51.22 -13.85
C PRO A 77 5.22 -51.45 -15.36
N ALA A 78 6.39 -51.75 -15.95
CA ALA A 78 6.56 -52.13 -17.34
C ALA A 78 5.67 -53.33 -17.67
N GLY A 79 4.65 -53.11 -18.51
CA GLY A 79 3.96 -54.19 -19.19
C GLY A 79 4.93 -54.88 -20.16
N PRO A 80 4.85 -56.21 -20.33
CA PRO A 80 5.80 -56.94 -21.16
C PRO A 80 5.71 -56.50 -22.64
N PRO A 81 6.85 -56.50 -23.36
CA PRO A 81 6.90 -56.07 -24.75
C PRO A 81 6.27 -57.15 -25.63
N GLN A 82 5.09 -56.88 -26.20
CA GLN A 82 4.59 -57.68 -27.32
C GLN A 82 5.04 -57.01 -28.62
N GLY A 83 6.05 -57.63 -29.22
CA GLY A 83 6.47 -57.33 -30.56
C GLY A 83 5.34 -57.51 -31.56
N MET A 84 5.22 -56.54 -32.46
CA MET A 84 4.82 -56.77 -33.85
C MET A 84 5.57 -57.98 -34.42
N PRO A 85 5.03 -58.72 -35.42
CA PRO A 85 4.64 -58.11 -36.69
C PRO A 85 3.49 -58.91 -37.39
N PRO A 86 3.44 -58.99 -38.73
CA PRO A 86 2.72 -58.08 -39.62
C PRO A 86 1.54 -58.78 -40.31
N GLN A 87 0.72 -58.01 -41.05
CA GLN A 87 0.20 -58.25 -42.41
C GLN A 87 -1.06 -57.39 -42.62
#